data_AF-A0A2V6X3F0-F1
#
_entry.id   AF-A0A2V6X3F0-F1
#
_cell.length_a   1.000
_cell.length_b   1.000
_cell.length_c   1.000
_cell.angle_alpha   90.00
_cell.angle_beta   90.00
_cell.angle_gamma   90.00
#
_symmetry.space_group_name_H-M   'P 1'
#
loop_
_entity.id
_entity.type
_entity.pdbx_description
1 polymer ?
#
loop_
_entity_poly.entity_id
_entity_poly.type
_entity_poly.pdbx_seq_one_letter_code
_entity_poly.pdbx_strand_id
1 'polypeptide(L)' 'MQVVAVSTPRNPRWRWRIVNYAGEVIEESSETFVTIASAVAQGTMRLAQMNVVDNSQPVRTFRSTAHLRGR' A
#
# COMPACT_ATOMS: atom_id res chain seq x y z
N MET A 1 1.84 -8.43 -0.46
CA MET A 1 1.66 -7.20 -1.24
C MET A 1 0.28 -7.12 -1.86
N GLN A 2 -0.27 -5.91 -1.99
CA GLN A 2 -1.59 -5.62 -2.56
C GLN A 2 -1.54 -4.34 -3.39
N VAL A 3 -2.39 -4.27 -4.42
CA VAL A 3 -2.63 -3.05 -5.20
C VAL A 3 -3.85 -2.33 -4.62
N VAL A 4 -3.68 -1.05 -4.32
CA VAL A 4 -4.74 -0.18 -3.79
C VAL A 4 -4.91 1.01 -4.74
N ALA A 5 -6.13 1.30 -5.12
CA ALA A 5 -6.44 2.51 -5.88
C ALA A 5 -6.87 3.64 -4.93
N VAL A 6 -6.29 4.82 -5.13
CA VAL A 6 -6.48 6.01 -4.31
C VAL A 6 -6.91 7.18 -5.20
N SER A 7 -7.89 7.93 -4.74
CA SER A 7 -8.33 9.20 -5.33
C SER A 7 -8.52 10.21 -4.20
N THR A 8 -8.31 11.49 -4.47
CA THR A 8 -8.46 12.56 -3.47
C THR A 8 -9.50 13.57 -3.93
N PRO A 9 -10.23 14.25 -3.02
CA PRO A 9 -11.18 15.27 -3.43
C PRO A 9 -10.55 16.41 -4.26
N ARG A 10 -9.27 16.74 -4.01
CA ARG A 10 -8.53 17.79 -4.74
C ARG A 10 -8.10 17.35 -6.14
N ASN A 11 -7.86 16.05 -6.34
CA ASN A 11 -7.59 15.46 -7.64
C ASN A 11 -8.38 14.16 -7.77
N PRO A 12 -9.57 14.20 -8.39
CA PRO A 12 -10.48 13.07 -8.44
C PRO A 12 -9.98 11.93 -9.34
N ARG A 13 -8.83 12.10 -10.02
CA ARG A 13 -8.21 11.04 -10.80
C ARG A 13 -7.60 9.99 -9.88
N TRP A 14 -7.72 8.74 -10.31
CA TRP A 14 -7.22 7.58 -9.60
C TRP A 14 -5.72 7.40 -9.80
N ARG A 15 -5.04 6.97 -8.76
CA ARG A 15 -3.67 6.46 -8.79
C ARG A 15 -3.68 5.10 -8.13
N TRP A 16 -2.78 4.20 -8.54
CA TRP A 16 -2.58 2.97 -7.77
C TRP A 16 -1.34 3.10 -6.91
N ARG A 17 -1.35 2.34 -5.81
CA ARG A 17 -0.24 2.14 -4.89
C ARG A 17 -0.07 0.65 -4.67
N ILE A 18 1.16 0.17 -4.72
CA ILE A 18 1.51 -1.17 -4.25
C ILE A 18 1.93 -1.05 -2.80
N VAL A 19 1.26 -1.80 -1.94
CA VAL A 19 1.50 -1.79 -0.49
C VAL A 19 1.95 -3.18 -0.06
N ASN A 20 2.96 -3.26 0.79
CA ASN A 20 3.38 -4.53 1.39
C ASN A 20 2.49 -4.91 2.58
N TYR A 21 2.70 -6.12 3.13
CA TYR A 21 1.94 -6.57 4.29
C TYR A 21 2.23 -5.77 5.58
N ALA A 22 3.34 -5.03 5.63
CA ALA A 22 3.64 -4.12 6.73
C ALA A 22 2.92 -2.76 6.61
N GLY A 23 2.19 -2.51 5.51
CA GLY A 23 1.48 -1.25 5.25
C GLY A 23 2.34 -0.16 4.59
N GLU A 24 3.56 -0.48 4.19
CA GLU A 24 4.47 0.44 3.51
C GLU A 24 4.12 0.51 2.02
N VAL A 25 4.11 1.73 1.47
CA VAL A 25 3.94 1.95 0.03
C VAL A 25 5.26 1.67 -0.65
N ILE A 26 5.28 0.59 -1.43
CA ILE A 26 6.44 0.14 -2.21
C ILE A 26 6.59 0.94 -3.49
N GLU A 27 5.48 1.19 -4.17
CA GLU A 27 5.45 1.97 -5.42
C GLU A 27 4.11 2.70 -5.57
N GLU A 28 4.14 3.88 -6.17
CA GLU A 28 2.95 4.67 -6.53
C GLU A 28 2.98 5.02 -8.03
N SER A 29 1.81 4.98 -8.65
CA SER A 29 1.64 5.45 -10.03
C SER A 29 1.90 6.95 -10.16
N SER A 30 2.84 7.32 -11.02
CA SER A 30 2.99 8.73 -11.44
C SER A 30 1.85 9.17 -12.35
N GLU A 31 1.34 8.24 -13.16
CA GLU A 31 0.17 8.43 -14.00
C GLU A 31 -1.13 8.46 -13.20
N THR A 32 -2.14 9.10 -13.79
CA THR A 32 -3.47 9.19 -13.21
C THR A 32 -4.52 8.64 -14.17
N PHE A 33 -5.50 7.95 -13.61
CA PHE A 33 -6.52 7.21 -14.34
C PHE A 33 -7.90 7.80 -14.09
N VAL A 34 -8.80 7.65 -15.06
CA VAL A 34 -10.17 8.15 -14.93
C VAL A 34 -11.03 7.20 -14.10
N THR A 35 -10.73 5.90 -14.13
CA THR A 35 -11.52 4.89 -13.41
C THR A 35 -10.68 4.12 -12.41
N ILE A 36 -11.31 3.68 -11.32
CA ILE A 36 -10.66 2.81 -10.34
C ILE A 36 -10.17 1.51 -10.98
N ALA A 37 -10.96 0.95 -11.91
CA ALA A 37 -10.63 -0.30 -12.60
C ALA A 37 -9.36 -0.19 -13.44
N SER A 38 -9.16 0.92 -14.16
CA SER A 38 -7.94 1.14 -14.95
C SER A 38 -6.71 1.32 -14.06
N ALA A 39 -6.84 2.04 -12.95
CA ALA A 39 -5.75 2.14 -11.96
C ALA A 39 -5.39 0.77 -11.37
N VAL A 40 -6.38 -0.01 -10.94
CA VAL A 40 -6.15 -1.35 -10.38
C VAL A 40 -5.53 -2.27 -11.42
N ALA A 41 -6.03 -2.29 -12.66
CA ALA A 41 -5.49 -3.15 -13.72
C ALA A 41 -4.03 -2.82 -14.06
N GLN A 42 -3.67 -1.54 -14.14
CA GLN A 42 -2.28 -1.16 -14.39
C GLN A 42 -1.39 -1.51 -13.20
N GLY A 43 -1.85 -1.25 -11.97
CA GLY A 43 -1.13 -1.60 -10.75
C GLY A 43 -0.94 -3.10 -10.58
N THR A 44 -1.91 -3.94 -10.98
CA THR A 44 -1.77 -5.41 -10.92
C THR A 44 -0.77 -5.91 -11.95
N MET A 45 -0.76 -5.34 -13.15
CA MET A 45 0.28 -5.62 -14.15
C MET A 45 1.66 -5.25 -13.61
N ARG A 46 1.79 -4.07 -12.99
CA ARG A 46 3.05 -3.62 -12.42
C ARG A 46 3.52 -4.50 -11.27
N LEU A 47 2.63 -4.90 -10.37
CA LEU A 47 2.94 -5.83 -9.28
C LEU A 47 3.45 -7.18 -9.81
N ALA A 48 2.80 -7.71 -10.85
CA ALA A 48 3.24 -8.96 -11.48
C ALA A 48 4.63 -8.84 -12.13
N GLN A 49 4.94 -7.69 -12.76
CA GLN A 49 6.25 -7.41 -13.35
C GLN A 49 7.35 -7.24 -12.31
N MET A 50 7.01 -6.73 -11.12
CA MET A 50 7.98 -6.49 -10.05
C MET A 50 8.61 -7.81 -9.58
N ASN A 51 7.85 -8.92 -9.58
CA ASN A 51 8.27 -10.24 -9.13
C ASN A 51 8.99 -10.23 -7.76
N VAL A 52 8.56 -9.35 -6.86
CA VAL A 52 9.18 -9.16 -5.54
C VAL A 52 8.51 -10.07 -4.51
N VAL A 53 9.34 -10.79 -3.77
CA VAL A 53 8.93 -11.49 -2.55
C VAL A 53 8.88 -10.49 -1.40
N ASP A 54 7.72 -10.40 -0.77
CA ASP A 54 7.50 -9.56 0.40
C ASP A 54 8.22 -10.15 1.61
N ASN A 55 9.37 -9.57 1.97
CA ASN A 55 10.14 -9.96 3.17
C ASN A 55 9.90 -9.00 4.34
N SER A 56 8.94 -8.08 4.21
CA SER A 56 8.68 -7.07 5.23
C SER A 56 8.06 -7.72 6.47
N GLN A 57 8.65 -7.44 7.63
CA GLN A 57 8.06 -7.86 8.90
C GLN A 57 6.96 -6.88 9.29
N PRO A 58 5.78 -7.37 9.69
CA PRO A 58 4.74 -6.49 10.19
C PRO A 58 5.29 -5.72 11.39
N VAL A 59 5.16 -4.38 11.36
CA VAL A 59 5.52 -3.54 12.50
C VAL A 59 4.77 -4.05 13.72
N ARG A 60 5.50 -4.41 14.78
CA ARG A 60 4.88 -4.80 16.06
C ARG A 60 4.18 -3.59 16.65
N THR A 61 2.89 -3.45 16.38
CA THR A 61 2.04 -2.37 16.91
C THR A 61 1.78 -2.51 18.41
N PHE A 62 2.06 -3.68 19.00
CA PHE A 62 1.93 -3.89 20.44
C PHE A 62 3.12 -3.28 21.20
N ARG A 63 2.90 -2.09 21.75
CA ARG A 63 3.76 -1.52 22.77
C ARG A 63 3.45 -2.22 24.10
N SER A 64 4.41 -2.99 24.63
CA SER A 64 4.24 -3.68 25.91
C SER A 64 4.03 -2.65 27.03
N THR A 65 2.86 -2.68 27.65
CA THR A 65 2.51 -1.86 28.82
C THR A 65 3.06 -2.46 30.12
N ALA A 66 4.04 -3.38 30.05
CA ALA A 66 4.65 -3.99 31.23
C ALA A 66 5.24 -2.97 32.21
N HIS A 67 5.74 -1.84 31.71
CA HIS A 67 6.23 -0.72 32.53
C HIS A 67 5.13 0.01 33.31
N LEU A 68 3.85 -0.16 32.94
CA LEU A 68 2.70 0.36 33.70
C LEU A 68 2.24 -0.61 34.80
N ARG A 69 2.85 -1.79 34.93
CA ARG A 69 2.49 -2.82 35.93
C ARG A 69 3.38 -2.82 37.18
N GLY A 70 4.36 -1.92 37.29
CA GLY A 70 5.14 -1.73 38.50
C GLY A 70 4.43 -0.79 39.47
N ARG A 71 3.99 -1.32 40.61
CA ARG A 71 3.37 -0.58 41.72
C ARG A 71 4.30 -0.59 42.93
#